data_AF-A0A1H3ILE9-F1
#
_entry.id   AF-A0A1H3ILE9-F1
#
_cell.length_a   1.000
_cell.length_b   1.000
_cell.length_c   1.000
_cell.angle_alpha   90.00
_cell.angle_beta   90.00
_cell.angle_gamma   90.00
#
_symmetry.space_group_name_H-M   'P 1'
#
loop_
_entity.id
_entity.type
_entity.pdbx_description
1 polymer ?
#
loop_
_entity_poly.entity_id
_entity_poly.type
_entity_poly.pdbx_seq_one_letter_code
_entity_poly.pdbx_strand_id
1 'polypeptide(L)' 'MITTYAGQGTEWLARNDDLSPRTDNVHMLLAGEVALLKGKAWIANQDRGAIHRSPALQPQESRVLLTLDWAESSA' A
#
# COMPACT_ATOMS: atom_id res chain seq x y z
N MET A 1 6.93 -2.47 4.04
CA MET A 1 6.95 -0.98 4.06
C MET A 1 6.93 -0.50 2.63
N ILE A 2 6.21 0.56 2.32
CA ILE A 2 6.17 1.16 0.99
C ILE A 2 6.31 2.68 1.05
N THR A 3 7.07 3.26 0.13
CA THR A 3 7.19 4.70 -0.08
C THR A 3 7.48 5.02 -1.55
N THR A 4 6.90 6.11 -2.05
CA THR A 4 7.21 6.66 -3.38
C THR A 4 8.10 7.89 -3.19
N TYR A 5 9.31 7.89 -3.74
CA TYR A 5 10.22 9.03 -3.65
C TYR A 5 9.95 10.11 -4.69
N ALA A 6 9.50 9.70 -5.88
CA ALA A 6 9.19 10.60 -6.98
C ALA A 6 8.09 9.98 -7.84
N GLY A 7 7.27 10.81 -8.48
CA GLY A 7 6.14 10.39 -9.30
C GLY A 7 4.90 10.02 -8.49
N GLN A 8 3.93 9.39 -9.15
CA GLN A 8 2.63 9.08 -8.56
C GLN A 8 2.72 8.06 -7.41
N GLY A 9 2.04 8.38 -6.32
CA GLY A 9 2.03 7.61 -5.08
C GLY A 9 1.25 6.31 -5.14
N THR A 10 1.44 5.47 -4.12
CA THR A 10 0.60 4.28 -3.91
C THR A 10 -0.78 4.72 -3.43
N GLU A 11 -1.82 4.14 -4.02
CA GLU A 11 -3.19 4.27 -3.55
C GLU A 11 -3.54 3.17 -2.54
N TRP A 12 -4.34 3.49 -1.53
CA TRP A 12 -4.88 2.53 -0.57
C TRP A 12 -6.35 2.83 -0.25
N LEU A 13 -7.10 1.80 0.14
CA LEU A 13 -8.51 1.92 0.51
C LEU A 13 -8.67 1.95 2.02
N ALA A 14 -9.40 2.93 2.53
CA ALA A 14 -9.84 2.91 3.92
C ALA A 14 -10.88 1.80 4.14
N ARG A 15 -10.85 1.23 5.34
CA ARG A 15 -11.89 0.32 5.84
C ARG A 15 -12.84 1.11 6.72
N ASN A 16 -14.11 0.71 6.74
CA ASN A 16 -15.11 1.30 7.62
C ASN A 16 -15.29 0.44 8.88
N ASP A 17 -16.24 0.82 9.73
CA ASP A 17 -16.55 0.11 10.98
C ASP A 17 -16.95 -1.36 10.77
N ASP A 18 -17.52 -1.68 9.61
CA ASP A 18 -17.83 -3.04 9.16
C ASP A 18 -16.61 -3.83 8.65
N LEU A 19 -15.41 -3.22 8.73
CA LEU A 19 -14.14 -3.70 8.23
C LEU A 19 -14.10 -3.92 6.71
N SER A 20 -15.13 -3.52 5.95
CA SER A 20 -15.13 -3.67 4.49
C SER A 20 -14.36 -2.51 3.82
N PRO A 21 -13.60 -2.79 2.75
CA PRO A 21 -12.94 -1.74 1.99
C PRO A 21 -13.95 -0.96 1.14
N ARG A 22 -13.88 0.37 1.20
CA ARG A 22 -14.70 1.25 0.37
C ARG A 22 -13.93 1.75 -0.84
N THR A 23 -14.46 1.48 -2.04
CA THR A 23 -13.83 1.87 -3.30
C THR A 23 -13.94 3.36 -3.60
N ASP A 24 -14.83 4.07 -2.92
CA ASP A 24 -14.98 5.53 -2.96
C ASP A 24 -14.07 6.29 -1.99
N ASN A 25 -13.41 5.58 -1.06
CA ASN A 25 -12.42 6.13 -0.14
C ASN A 25 -10.99 5.71 -0.53
N VAL A 26 -10.60 6.11 -1.75
CA VAL A 26 -9.22 5.95 -2.23
C VAL A 26 -8.37 7.08 -1.67
N HIS A 27 -7.30 6.73 -0.98
CA HIS A 27 -6.28 7.67 -0.52
C HIS A 27 -4.98 7.42 -1.29
N MET A 28 -4.16 8.46 -1.48
CA MET A 28 -2.87 8.37 -2.16
C MET A 28 -1.77 8.85 -1.22
N LEU A 29 -0.68 8.08 -1.12
CA LEU A 29 0.53 8.53 -0.43
C LEU A 29 1.23 9.61 -1.25
N LEU A 30 1.60 10.72 -0.63
CA LEU A 30 2.43 11.74 -1.26
C LEU A 30 3.89 11.29 -1.34
N ALA A 31 4.67 11.97 -2.18
CA ALA A 31 6.09 11.68 -2.31
C ALA A 31 6.81 11.85 -0.96
N GLY A 32 7.60 10.85 -0.56
CA GLY A 32 8.30 10.80 0.72
C GLY A 32 7.46 10.32 1.91
N GLU A 33 6.14 10.13 1.76
CA GLU A 33 5.33 9.48 2.78
C GLU A 33 5.62 7.99 2.84
N VAL A 34 5.51 7.43 4.06
CA VAL A 34 5.83 6.03 4.34
C VAL A 34 4.58 5.34 4.88
N ALA A 35 4.24 4.20 4.30
CA ALA A 35 3.19 3.34 4.82
C ALA A 35 3.71 1.96 5.25
N LEU A 36 3.21 1.50 6.39
CA LEU A 36 3.36 0.13 6.87
C LEU A 36 2.07 -0.63 6.61
N LEU A 37 2.07 -1.44 5.56
CA LEU A 37 0.90 -2.19 5.13
C LEU A 37 1.01 -3.64 5.61
N LYS A 38 0.00 -4.12 6.33
CA LYS A 38 -0.08 -5.52 6.76
C LYS A 38 -0.83 -6.34 5.71
N GLY A 39 -0.20 -7.39 5.19
CA GLY A 39 -0.84 -8.35 4.28
C GLY A 39 -1.75 -9.33 5.01
N LYS A 40 -2.54 -10.10 4.26
CA LYS A 40 -3.44 -11.15 4.82
C LYS A 40 -2.71 -12.29 5.54
N ALA A 41 -1.45 -12.54 5.18
CA ALA A 41 -0.63 -13.57 5.82
C ALA A 41 -0.14 -13.18 7.23
N TRP A 42 -0.31 -11.91 7.63
CA TRP A 42 0.08 -11.47 8.96
C TRP A 42 -0.85 -12.09 10.03
N ILE A 43 -0.27 -12.49 11.17
CA ILE A 43 -1.03 -13.14 12.25
C ILE A 43 -2.18 -12.25 12.73
N ALA A 44 -3.38 -12.83 12.86
CA ALA A 44 -4.62 -12.12 13.18
C ALA A 44 -5.04 -11.02 12.16
N ASN A 45 -4.58 -11.09 10.90
CA ASN A 45 -4.92 -10.15 9.83
C ASN A 45 -5.54 -10.81 8.58
N GLN A 46 -6.04 -12.05 8.69
CA GLN A 46 -6.44 -12.90 7.56
C GLN A 46 -7.44 -12.23 6.60
N ASP A 47 -8.42 -11.49 7.11
CA ASP A 47 -9.42 -10.76 6.30
C ASP A 47 -9.23 -9.24 6.32
N ARG A 48 -8.13 -8.79 6.96
CA ARG A 48 -7.84 -7.39 7.28
C ARG A 48 -6.62 -6.85 6.52
N GLY A 49 -6.12 -7.60 5.54
CA GLY A 49 -5.04 -7.16 4.65
C GLY A 49 -5.32 -5.79 4.03
N ALA A 50 -4.34 -4.89 4.08
CA ALA A 50 -4.47 -3.57 3.46
C ALA A 50 -4.60 -3.72 1.93
N ILE A 51 -5.67 -3.14 1.36
CA ILE A 51 -5.83 -3.09 -0.09
C ILE A 51 -5.14 -1.83 -0.58
N HIS A 52 -4.16 -2.03 -1.43
CA HIS A 52 -3.38 -0.96 -2.03
C HIS A 52 -3.05 -1.32 -3.47
N ARG A 53 -2.75 -0.30 -4.27
CA ARG A 53 -2.29 -0.46 -5.65
C ARG A 53 -1.36 0.66 -6.03
N SER A 54 -0.47 0.34 -6.94
CA SER A 54 0.21 1.36 -7.73
C SER A 54 -0.73 1.78 -8.88
N PRO A 55 -1.15 3.05 -8.99
CA PRO A 55 -2.01 3.46 -10.08
C PRO A 55 -1.25 3.44 -11.42
N ALA A 56 -2.02 3.42 -12.51
CA ALA A 56 -1.46 3.41 -13.86
C ALA A 56 -0.79 4.75 -14.18
N LEU A 57 0.41 4.69 -14.73
CA LEU A 57 1.14 5.87 -15.19
C LEU A 57 0.69 6.24 -16.60
N GLN A 58 0.59 7.54 -16.89
CA GLN A 58 0.42 8.05 -18.23
C GLN A 58 1.72 7.91 -19.05
N PRO A 59 1.66 7.98 -20.39
CA PRO A 59 2.87 8.06 -21.20
C PRO A 59 3.79 9.18 -20.71
N GLN A 60 5.09 8.91 -20.63
CA GLN A 60 6.14 9.83 -20.16
C GLN A 60 6.15 10.11 -18.65
N GLU A 61 5.23 9.53 -17.87
CA GLU A 61 5.35 9.53 -16.41
C GLU A 61 6.26 8.40 -15.92
N SER A 62 6.97 8.66 -14.83
CA SER A 62 7.77 7.66 -14.13
C SER A 62 7.59 7.83 -12.62
N ARG A 63 7.85 6.77 -11.86
CA ARG A 63 7.92 6.84 -10.40
C ARG A 63 9.08 6.03 -9.86
N VAL A 64 9.59 6.47 -8.71
CA VAL A 64 10.61 5.76 -7.94
C VAL A 64 9.93 5.22 -6.68
N LEU A 65 9.75 3.91 -6.62
CA LEU A 65 9.10 3.21 -5.52
C LEU A 65 10.14 2.41 -4.73
N LEU A 66 10.12 2.51 -3.41
CA LEU A 66 10.85 1.62 -2.52
C LEU A 66 9.87 0.78 -1.70
N THR A 67 10.05 -0.53 -1.79
CA THR A 67 9.41 -1.51 -0.91
C THR A 67 10.49 -2.21 -0.10
N LEU A 68 10.27 -2.30 1.21
CA LEU A 68 11.09 -3.11 2.10
C LEU A 68 10.19 -4.12 2.79
N ASP A 69 10.49 -5.40 2.60
CA ASP A 69 9.81 -6.50 3.27
C ASP A 69 10.81 -7.26 4.14
N TRP A 70 10.31 -7.80 5.25
CA TRP A 70 11.13 -8.67 6.10
C TRP A 70 11.33 -10.01 5.39
N ALA A 71 12.59 -10.41 5.26
CA ALA A 71 12.91 -11.80 5.00
C ALA A 71 12.68 -12.58 6.31
N GLU A 72 11.89 -13.64 6.27
CA GLU A 72 11.89 -14.60 7.37
C GLU A 72 13.26 -15.27 7.44
N SER A 73 13.92 -15.23 8.60
CA SER A 73 15.03 -16.14 8.86
C SER A 73 14.43 -17.44 9.40
N SER A 74 14.55 -18.52 8.63
CA SER A 74 14.33 -19.87 9.16
C SER A 74 15.38 -20.15 10.24
N ALA A 75 14.96 -20.19 11.50
CA ALA A 75 15.70 -20.81 12.60
C ALA A 75 15.31 -22.28 12.72
#